data_AF-A0A0U1P3N7-F1
#
_entry.id   AF-A0A0U1P3N7-F1
#
_cell.length_a   1.000
_cell.length_b   1.000
_cell.length_c   1.000
_cell.angle_alpha   90.00
_cell.angle_beta   90.00
_cell.angle_gamma   90.00
#
_symmetry.space_group_name_H-M   'P 1'
#
loop_
_entity.id
_entity.type
_entity.pdbx_description
1 polymer ?
#
loop_
_entity_poly.entity_id
_entity_poly.type
_entity_poly.pdbx_seq_one_letter_code
_entity_poly.pdbx_strand_id
1 'polypeptide(L)' 'MKFKMQNKQNQLIEKISVKHLVVGVDIAQQFHVARAVNFRGIVVGDPLTFKNNEEGFASLLK' A
#
# COMPACT_ATOMS: atom_id res chain seq x y z
N MET A 1 -11.07 10.92 -27.80
CA MET A 1 -10.34 9.70 -27.39
C MET A 1 -10.01 9.81 -25.90
N LYS A 2 -10.56 8.93 -25.04
CA LYS A 2 -10.35 8.95 -23.58
C LYS A 2 -8.95 8.41 -23.23
N PHE A 3 -7.93 9.21 -23.51
CA PHE A 3 -6.56 8.94 -23.10
C PHE A 3 -6.24 9.83 -21.90
N LYS A 4 -5.75 9.25 -20.79
CA LYS A 4 -4.51 9.69 -20.12
C LYS A 4 -4.32 9.17 -18.68
N MET A 5 -5.38 8.87 -17.93
CA MET A 5 -5.20 8.59 -16.49
C MET A 5 -4.84 7.13 -16.20
N GLN A 6 -5.60 6.17 -16.76
CA GLN A 6 -5.35 4.73 -16.60
C GLN A 6 -3.96 4.33 -17.11
N ASN A 7 -3.55 4.85 -18.28
CA ASN A 7 -2.24 4.54 -18.87
C ASN A 7 -1.09 5.05 -18.02
N LYS A 8 -1.25 6.19 -17.34
CA LYS A 8 -0.20 6.73 -16.46
C LYS A 8 0.01 5.84 -15.24
N GLN A 9 -1.07 5.32 -14.65
CA GLN A 9 -0.96 4.35 -13.55
C GLN A 9 -0.35 3.04 -14.02
N ASN A 10 -0.79 2.49 -15.16
CA ASN A 10 -0.24 1.27 -15.72
C ASN A 10 1.27 1.41 -16.04
N GLN A 11 1.69 2.55 -16.61
CA GLN A 11 3.11 2.85 -16.84
C GLN A 11 3.94 2.95 -15.56
N LEU A 12 3.34 3.30 -14.42
CA LEU A 12 4.03 3.31 -13.13
C LEU A 12 4.13 1.89 -12.55
N ILE A 13 3.09 1.08 -12.70
CA ILE A 13 3.07 -0.33 -12.30
C ILE A 13 4.12 -1.13 -13.10
N GLU A 14 4.24 -0.88 -14.41
CA GLU A 14 5.25 -1.50 -15.27
C GLU A 14 6.70 -1.18 -14.86
N LYS A 15 6.93 -0.11 -14.09
CA LYS A 15 8.26 0.25 -13.57
C LYS A 15 8.62 -0.44 -12.26
N ILE A 16 7.69 -1.18 -11.65
CA ILE A 16 7.96 -1.96 -10.44
C ILE A 16 8.99 -3.04 -10.77
N SER A 17 10.10 -3.01 -10.04
CA SER A 17 11.21 -3.93 -10.22
C SER A 17 11.46 -4.77 -8.97
N VAL A 18 12.39 -5.71 -9.04
CA VAL A 18 12.72 -6.63 -7.95
C VAL A 18 13.14 -5.96 -6.64
N LYS A 19 13.55 -4.68 -6.70
CA LYS A 19 13.96 -3.88 -5.54
C LYS A 19 12.80 -3.12 -4.88
N HIS A 20 11.60 -3.18 -5.45
CA HIS A 20 10.44 -2.46 -4.95
C HIS A 20 9.63 -3.33 -3.98
N LEU A 21 9.13 -2.68 -2.93
CA LEU A 21 8.10 -3.21 -2.04
C LEU A 21 6.79 -2.51 -2.36
N VAL A 22 5.73 -3.27 -2.60
CA VAL A 22 4.40 -2.75 -2.86
C VAL A 22 3.61 -2.81 -1.56
N VAL A 23 3.04 -1.69 -1.14
CA VAL A 23 2.22 -1.61 0.08
C VAL A 23 0.79 -1.29 -0.31
N GLY A 24 -0.12 -2.22 -0.04
CA GLY A 24 -1.55 -1.99 -0.15
C GLY A 24 -2.09 -1.50 1.19
N VAL A 25 -2.83 -0.40 1.19
CA VAL A 25 -3.47 0.16 2.38
C VAL A 25 -4.98 0.18 2.17
N ASP A 26 -5.70 -0.48 3.08
CA ASP A 26 -7.15 -0.40 3.19
C ASP A 26 -7.51 0.59 4.30
N ILE A 27 -8.28 1.62 3.93
CA ILE A 27 -8.64 2.74 4.79
C ILE A 27 -10.10 2.59 5.18
N ALA A 28 -10.37 2.01 6.36
CA ALA A 28 -11.71 1.92 6.93
C ALA A 28 -11.95 2.92 8.07
N GLN A 29 -13.21 3.11 8.46
CA GLN A 29 -13.61 4.15 9.43
C GLN A 29 -12.97 4.00 10.82
N GLN A 30 -12.81 2.76 11.29
CA GLN A 30 -12.30 2.48 12.65
C GLN A 30 -10.85 2.03 12.66
N PHE A 31 -10.47 1.20 11.68
CA PHE A 31 -9.13 0.63 11.57
C PHE A 31 -8.62 0.77 10.15
N HIS A 32 -7.33 0.99 10.00
CA HIS A 32 -6.62 0.92 8.74
C HIS A 32 -5.75 -0.31 8.75
N VAL A 33 -5.66 -0.98 7.60
CA VAL A 33 -4.85 -2.19 7.43
C VAL A 33 -3.90 -1.96 6.28
N ALA A 34 -2.60 -2.08 6.53
CA ALA A 34 -1.57 -2.05 5.51
C ALA A 34 -0.93 -3.43 5.37
N ARG A 35 -0.66 -3.83 4.12
CA ARG A 35 0.02 -5.10 3.82
C ARG A 35 1.10 -4.87 2.77
N ALA A 36 2.27 -5.42 3.05
CA ALA A 36 3.39 -5.38 2.13
C ALA A 36 3.46 -6.66 1.30
N VAL A 37 3.70 -6.50 0.00
CA VAL A 37 3.99 -7.58 -0.94
C VAL A 37 5.21 -7.20 -1.78
N ASN A 38 6.02 -8.19 -2.16
CA ASN A 38 7.11 -7.94 -3.10
C ASN A 38 6.57 -7.77 -4.53
N PHE A 39 7.44 -7.45 -5.49
CA PHE A 39 7.09 -7.27 -6.90
C PHE A 39 6.38 -8.47 -7.55
N ARG A 40 6.46 -9.68 -6.96
CA ARG A 40 5.79 -10.90 -7.44
C ARG A 40 4.44 -11.14 -6.76
N GLY A 41 4.02 -10.26 -5.85
CA GLY A 41 2.81 -10.43 -5.04
C GLY A 41 2.97 -11.38 -3.85
N ILE A 42 4.19 -11.77 -3.49
CA ILE A 42 4.43 -12.58 -2.29
C ILE A 42 4.38 -11.68 -1.07
N VAL A 43 3.59 -12.07 -0.08
CA VAL A 43 3.41 -11.33 1.17
C VAL A 43 4.72 -11.27 1.96
N VAL A 44 5.05 -10.08 2.45
CA VAL A 44 6.23 -9.84 3.28
C VAL A 44 5.77 -9.42 4.67
N GLY A 45 6.00 -10.28 5.66
CA GLY A 45 5.65 -10.02 7.06
C GLY A 45 4.15 -10.06 7.35
N ASP A 46 3.81 -9.61 8.56
CA ASP A 46 2.45 -9.55 9.05
C ASP A 46 1.72 -8.27 8.60
N PRO A 47 0.39 -8.32 8.44
CA PRO A 47 -0.39 -7.12 8.16
C PRO A 47 -0.32 -6.13 9.32
N LEU A 48 -0.09 -4.87 8.98
CA LEU A 48 -0.04 -3.77 9.93
C LEU A 48 -1.44 -3.19 10.12
N THR A 49 -2.02 -3.32 11.31
CA THR A 49 -3.34 -2.78 11.62
C THR A 49 -3.23 -1.69 12.68
N PHE A 50 -3.87 -0.55 12.44
CA PHE A 50 -3.89 0.56 13.38
C PHE A 50 -5.26 1.24 13.42
N LYS A 51 -5.56 1.90 14.54
CA LYS A 51 -6.80 2.68 14.68
C LYS A 51 -6.75 3.94 13.83
N ASN A 52 -7.89 4.34 13.28
CA ASN A 52 -8.07 5.61 12.57
C ASN A 52 -8.19 6.78 13.56
N ASN A 53 -7.17 6.96 14.41
CA ASN A 53 -7.04 8.09 15.32
C ASN A 53 -5.56 8.42 15.55
N GLU A 54 -5.29 9.58 16.14
CA GLU A 54 -3.93 10.06 16.37
C GLU A 54 -3.09 9.08 17.21
N GLU A 55 -3.68 8.48 18.24
CA GLU A 55 -3.01 7.47 19.08
C GLU A 55 -2.60 6.22 18.28
N GLY A 56 -3.50 5.74 17.41
CA GLY A 56 -3.23 4.60 16.53
C GLY A 56 -2.10 4.92 15.55
N PHE A 57 -2.06 6.13 15.00
CA PHE A 57 -0.95 6.56 14.15
C PHE A 57 0.36 6.70 14.93
N ALA A 58 0.32 7.31 16.11
CA ALA A 58 1.50 7.46 16.97
C ALA A 58 2.11 6.11 17.38
N SER A 59 1.29 5.06 17.53
CA SER A 59 1.78 3.70 17.81
C SER A 59 2.60 3.09 16.68
N LEU A 60 2.45 3.58 15.44
CA LEU A 60 3.24 3.13 14.28
C LEU A 60 4.63 3.77 14.20
N LEU A 61 4.85 4.88 14.90
CA LEU A 61 6.08 5.68 14.83
C LEU A 61 7.07 5.37 15.98
N LYS A 62 6.69 4.47 16.90
CA LYS A 62 7.56 3.98 17.98
C LYS A 62 8.34 2.75 17.53
#